data_AF-A0A2A9PNG2-F1
#
_entry.id   AF-A0A2A9PNG2-F1
#
_cell.length_a   1.000
_cell.length_b   1.000
_cell.length_c   1.000
_cell.angle_alpha   90.00
_cell.angle_beta   90.00
_cell.angle_gamma   90.00
#
_symmetry.space_group_name_H-M   'P 1'
#
loop_
_entity.id
_entity.type
_entity.pdbx_description
1 polymer ?
#
loop_
_entity_poly.entity_id
_entity_poly.type
_entity_poly.pdbx_seq_one_letter_code
_entity_poly.pdbx_strand_id
1 'polypeptide(L)'
;MLPPVDDEVLRENPAFANLYSTLTNGLLNPDGSTRHDAAAEERAAVRQELDRRRLSTAKNRLLEHALVTASTDRRQQPALPEPLLQLLLLLPSILDVDKPLSPESTSLLLASPPLSDLETHLPHLAALASSSLHASALGLARVCHPTTNPSFLHRHIPSLPESYTSLRTNLATAQRTLTASRMRILAALNRLLGCYTQSLVHLVRSLEAKHGVVARSLELRASDVCLRAQRTDVEASIAVQDLTRELYTPQALAALQNYAHCLKDVRLRMTDRVRGLRAELGEHDVGVAGQEEKEKT
;
A
#
# COMPACT_ATOMS: atom_id res chain seq x y z
N MET A 1 1.33 -29.41 3.64
CA MET A 1 1.29 -29.74 2.20
C MET A 1 2.47 -29.09 1.51
N LEU A 2 3.43 -29.90 1.04
CA LEU A 2 4.44 -29.39 0.11
C LEU A 2 3.74 -29.03 -1.20
N PRO A 3 3.97 -27.84 -1.77
CA PRO A 3 3.37 -27.49 -3.05
C PRO A 3 3.82 -28.48 -4.14
N PRO A 4 2.96 -28.80 -5.10
CA PRO A 4 3.36 -29.60 -6.27
C PRO A 4 4.47 -28.83 -6.99
N VAL A 5 5.59 -29.50 -7.23
CA VAL A 5 6.72 -28.96 -7.99
C VAL A 5 6.55 -29.35 -9.45
N ASP A 6 6.86 -28.43 -10.36
CA ASP A 6 6.76 -28.68 -11.80
C ASP A 6 7.68 -29.84 -12.21
N ASP A 7 7.17 -30.75 -13.04
CA ASP A 7 7.89 -31.95 -13.49
C ASP A 7 9.17 -31.61 -14.27
N GLU A 8 9.24 -30.43 -14.88
CA GLU A 8 10.44 -29.90 -15.56
C GLU A 8 11.57 -29.63 -14.55
N VAL A 9 11.25 -29.05 -13.39
CA VAL A 9 12.23 -28.76 -12.31
C VAL A 9 12.72 -30.05 -11.65
N LEU A 10 11.85 -31.06 -11.52
CA LEU A 10 12.22 -32.39 -11.02
C LEU A 10 13.13 -33.14 -12.00
N ARG A 11 12.96 -32.95 -13.31
CA ARG A 11 13.86 -33.53 -14.34
C ARG A 11 15.21 -32.83 -14.42
N GLU A 12 15.25 -31.51 -14.27
CA GLU A 12 16.49 -30.74 -14.30
C GLU A 12 17.38 -30.98 -13.07
N ASN A 13 16.79 -31.42 -11.95
CA ASN A 13 17.52 -31.59 -10.69
C ASN A 13 17.22 -32.94 -10.00
N PRO A 14 17.88 -34.04 -10.43
CA PRO A 14 17.53 -35.40 -9.98
C PRO A 14 17.79 -35.65 -8.49
N ALA A 15 18.78 -34.96 -7.90
CA ALA A 15 19.03 -35.03 -6.46
C ALA A 15 17.86 -34.43 -5.65
N PHE A 16 17.28 -33.34 -6.12
CA PHE A 16 16.10 -32.73 -5.53
C PHE A 16 14.86 -33.61 -5.73
N ALA A 17 14.70 -34.25 -6.89
CA ALA A 17 13.60 -35.19 -7.13
C ALA A 17 13.62 -36.37 -6.15
N ASN A 18 14.78 -36.95 -5.90
CA ASN A 18 14.95 -38.03 -4.92
C ASN A 18 14.66 -37.56 -3.49
N LEU A 19 15.06 -36.34 -3.13
CA LEU A 19 14.76 -35.76 -1.82
C LEU A 19 13.26 -35.48 -1.66
N TYR A 20 12.62 -34.92 -2.69
CA TYR A 20 11.19 -34.65 -2.73
C TYR A 20 10.38 -35.94 -2.62
N SER A 21 10.75 -37.00 -3.35
CA SER A 21 10.09 -38.31 -3.24
C SER A 21 10.28 -38.95 -1.88
N THR A 22 11.47 -38.84 -1.29
CA THR A 22 11.77 -39.40 0.05
C THR A 22 10.99 -38.67 1.13
N LEU A 23 10.91 -37.33 1.06
CA LEU A 23 10.12 -36.52 1.98
C LEU A 23 8.63 -36.80 1.85
N THR A 24 8.11 -36.90 0.62
CA THR A 24 6.67 -37.05 0.36
C THR A 24 6.18 -38.48 0.62
N ASN A 25 6.99 -39.50 0.34
CA ASN A 25 6.57 -40.91 0.45
C ASN A 25 7.02 -41.57 1.76
N GLY A 26 8.18 -41.20 2.30
CA GLY A 26 8.78 -41.88 3.45
C GLY A 26 8.61 -41.15 4.77
N LEU A 27 8.79 -39.82 4.78
CA LEU A 27 8.91 -39.05 6.02
C LEU A 27 7.65 -38.27 6.39
N LEU A 28 6.90 -37.76 5.41
CA LEU A 28 5.76 -36.88 5.66
C LEU A 28 4.42 -37.54 5.28
N ASN A 29 3.37 -37.13 6.00
CA ASN A 29 1.98 -37.35 5.64
C ASN A 29 1.57 -36.35 4.54
N PRO A 30 0.47 -36.60 3.81
CA PRO A 30 -0.06 -35.65 2.82
C PRO A 30 -0.28 -34.25 3.39
N ASP A 31 -0.60 -34.15 4.69
CA ASP A 31 -0.80 -32.87 5.37
C ASP A 31 0.51 -32.13 5.68
N GLY A 32 1.67 -32.80 5.57
CA GLY A 32 3.01 -32.26 5.85
C GLY A 32 3.52 -32.54 7.27
N SER A 33 2.81 -33.35 8.08
CA SER A 33 3.29 -33.83 9.38
C SER A 33 4.24 -35.02 9.21
N THR A 34 5.16 -35.23 10.14
CA THR A 34 6.08 -36.38 10.13
C THR A 34 5.35 -37.69 10.45
N ARG A 35 5.66 -38.77 9.72
CA ARG A 35 5.10 -40.11 9.94
C ARG A 35 5.62 -40.79 11.21
N HIS A 36 6.89 -40.57 11.53
CA HIS A 36 7.57 -41.16 12.69
C HIS A 36 7.75 -40.08 13.75
N ASP A 37 6.71 -39.87 14.56
CA ASP A 37 6.76 -38.93 15.65
C ASP A 37 6.50 -39.69 16.96
N ALA A 38 7.57 -39.95 17.71
CA ALA A 38 7.51 -40.67 18.98
C ALA A 38 6.61 -39.97 20.02
N ALA A 39 6.41 -38.65 19.88
CA ALA A 39 5.52 -37.86 20.72
C ALA A 39 4.11 -37.73 20.12
N ALA A 40 3.76 -38.45 19.04
CA ALA A 40 2.41 -38.43 18.47
C ALA A 40 1.36 -38.95 19.45
N GLU A 41 1.66 -40.06 20.14
CA GLU A 41 0.76 -40.64 21.14
C GLU A 41 0.58 -39.71 22.35
N GLU A 42 1.67 -39.15 22.87
CA GLU A 42 1.62 -38.17 23.95
C GLU A 42 0.81 -36.93 23.56
N ARG A 43 1.02 -36.39 22.34
CA ARG A 43 0.23 -35.25 21.86
C ARG A 43 -1.22 -35.62 21.59
N ALA A 44 -1.52 -36.85 21.17
CA ALA A 44 -2.89 -37.32 21.04
C ALA A 44 -3.58 -37.40 22.40
N ALA A 45 -2.90 -37.92 23.43
CA ALA A 45 -3.40 -37.93 24.81
C ALA A 45 -3.63 -36.52 25.35
N VAL A 46 -2.67 -35.60 25.14
CA VAL A 46 -2.83 -34.18 25.52
C VAL A 46 -4.00 -33.53 24.79
N ARG A 47 -4.19 -33.81 23.49
CA ARG A 47 -5.34 -33.30 22.73
C ARG A 47 -6.66 -33.81 23.28
N GLN A 48 -6.76 -35.10 23.60
CA GLN A 48 -7.97 -35.67 24.22
C GLN A 48 -8.28 -35.03 25.57
N GLU A 49 -7.27 -34.85 26.42
CA GLU A 49 -7.44 -34.20 27.73
C GLU A 49 -7.85 -32.72 27.56
N LEU A 50 -7.24 -32.02 26.61
CA LEU A 50 -7.58 -30.65 26.29
C LEU A 50 -9.01 -30.54 25.71
N ASP A 51 -9.45 -31.47 24.86
CA ASP A 51 -10.81 -31.50 24.33
C ASP A 51 -11.82 -31.80 25.44
N ARG A 52 -11.49 -32.71 26.37
CA ARG A 52 -12.29 -32.98 27.57
C ARG A 52 -12.45 -31.71 28.41
N ARG A 53 -11.35 -30.98 28.66
CA ARG A 53 -11.38 -29.71 29.41
C ARG A 53 -12.18 -28.64 28.68
N ARG A 54 -11.98 -28.47 27.37
CA ARG A 54 -12.77 -27.54 26.54
C ARG A 54 -14.26 -27.83 26.58
N LEU A 55 -14.63 -29.11 26.51
CA LEU A 55 -16.02 -29.55 26.62
C LEU A 55 -16.59 -29.19 28.00
N SER A 56 -15.84 -29.46 29.07
CA SER A 56 -16.24 -29.09 30.44
C SER A 56 -16.42 -27.58 30.60
N THR A 57 -15.45 -26.78 30.13
CA THR A 57 -15.52 -25.31 30.19
C THR A 57 -16.68 -24.78 29.35
N ALA A 58 -16.92 -25.34 28.16
CA ALA A 58 -18.04 -24.94 27.32
C ALA A 58 -19.39 -25.25 27.98
N LYS A 59 -19.53 -26.41 28.63
CA LYS A 59 -20.74 -26.73 29.41
C LYS A 59 -20.98 -25.73 30.52
N ASN A 60 -19.96 -25.42 31.32
CA ASN A 60 -20.08 -24.47 32.43
C ASN A 60 -20.46 -23.07 31.93
N ARG A 61 -19.80 -22.59 30.87
CA ARG A 61 -20.11 -21.30 30.24
C ARG A 61 -21.51 -21.25 29.64
N LEU A 62 -21.98 -22.34 29.04
CA LEU A 62 -23.36 -22.43 28.53
C LEU A 62 -24.39 -22.33 29.66
N LEU A 63 -24.14 -22.98 30.80
CA LEU A 63 -25.01 -22.91 31.97
C LEU A 63 -24.99 -21.51 32.60
N GLU A 64 -23.81 -20.92 32.77
CA GLU A 64 -23.64 -19.55 33.26
C GLU A 64 -24.40 -18.56 32.36
N HIS A 65 -24.19 -18.63 31.05
CA HIS A 65 -24.90 -17.78 30.09
C HIS A 65 -26.41 -18.04 30.10
N ALA A 66 -26.86 -19.29 30.22
CA ALA A 66 -28.27 -19.65 30.32
C ALA A 66 -28.94 -19.06 31.58
N LEU A 67 -28.20 -18.95 32.68
CA LEU A 67 -28.66 -18.31 33.91
C LEU A 67 -28.66 -16.78 33.76
N VAL A 68 -27.59 -16.17 33.26
CA VAL A 68 -27.52 -14.70 33.02
C VAL A 68 -28.61 -14.22 32.06
N THR A 69 -28.91 -15.00 31.02
CA THR A 69 -30.02 -14.68 30.11
C THR A 69 -31.37 -14.84 30.79
N ALA A 70 -31.55 -15.88 31.60
CA ALA A 70 -32.78 -16.07 32.38
C ALA A 70 -33.02 -14.97 33.44
N SER A 71 -31.98 -14.32 33.98
CA SER A 71 -32.13 -13.21 34.94
C SER A 71 -32.49 -11.88 34.27
N THR A 72 -32.04 -11.69 33.03
CA THR A 72 -32.23 -10.45 32.27
C THR A 72 -33.55 -10.42 31.49
N ASP A 73 -34.10 -11.57 31.10
CA ASP A 73 -35.33 -11.68 30.31
C ASP A 73 -36.62 -11.59 31.16
N ARG A 74 -36.67 -10.57 32.03
CA ARG A 74 -37.74 -10.30 33.02
C ARG A 74 -39.12 -10.00 32.40
N ARG A 75 -39.20 -9.86 31.07
CA ARG A 75 -40.43 -9.47 30.33
C ARG A 75 -41.33 -10.65 29.97
N GLN A 76 -40.86 -11.90 30.05
CA GLN A 76 -41.62 -13.09 29.65
C GLN A 76 -41.96 -14.04 30.81
N GLN A 77 -41.52 -13.75 32.03
CA GLN A 77 -41.71 -14.66 33.15
C GLN A 77 -42.93 -14.28 34.01
N PRO A 78 -43.81 -15.24 34.38
CA PRO A 78 -44.78 -15.04 35.45
C PRO A 78 -44.03 -14.75 36.76
N ALA A 79 -44.57 -13.90 37.63
CA ALA A 79 -43.92 -13.38 38.84
C ALA A 79 -43.07 -14.44 39.56
N LEU A 80 -41.74 -14.42 39.35
CA LEU A 80 -40.85 -15.32 40.08
C LEU A 80 -40.80 -14.91 41.55
N PRO A 81 -40.72 -15.90 42.46
CA PRO A 81 -40.37 -15.65 43.85
C PRO A 81 -39.11 -14.80 43.98
N GLU A 82 -39.17 -13.76 44.82
CA GLU A 82 -38.05 -12.88 45.18
C GLU A 82 -36.74 -13.64 45.52
N PRO A 83 -36.74 -14.76 46.30
CA PRO A 83 -35.49 -15.49 46.58
C PRO A 83 -34.84 -16.07 45.32
N LEU A 84 -35.61 -16.46 44.30
CA LEU A 84 -35.07 -16.97 43.03
C LEU A 84 -34.42 -15.85 42.20
N LEU A 85 -34.95 -14.63 42.24
CA LEU A 85 -34.36 -13.49 41.54
C LEU A 85 -33.03 -13.07 42.15
N GLN A 86 -32.96 -13.02 43.49
CA GLN A 86 -31.73 -12.73 44.20
C GLN A 86 -30.67 -13.80 43.93
N LEU A 87 -31.08 -15.07 43.91
CA LEU A 87 -30.22 -16.20 43.57
C LEU A 87 -29.68 -16.11 42.12
N LEU A 88 -30.53 -15.76 41.15
CA LEU A 88 -30.16 -15.58 39.74
C LEU A 88 -29.18 -14.41 39.50
N LEU A 89 -29.21 -13.39 40.36
CA LEU A 89 -28.28 -12.26 40.31
C LEU A 89 -26.91 -12.61 40.91
N LEU A 90 -26.88 -13.48 41.92
CA LEU A 90 -25.68 -13.86 42.66
C LEU A 90 -24.95 -15.07 42.05
N LEU A 91 -25.64 -16.03 41.45
CA LEU A 91 -25.04 -17.25 40.90
C LEU A 91 -23.96 -17.00 39.83
N PRO A 92 -24.15 -16.09 38.85
CA PRO A 92 -23.17 -15.90 37.78
C PRO A 92 -21.78 -15.50 38.27
N SER A 93 -21.71 -14.62 39.29
CA SER A 93 -20.42 -14.19 39.86
C SER A 93 -19.75 -15.25 40.73
N ILE A 94 -20.51 -16.25 41.20
CA ILE A 94 -20.01 -17.40 41.96
C ILE A 94 -19.55 -18.52 41.02
N LEU A 95 -20.17 -18.64 39.85
CA LEU A 95 -19.88 -19.65 38.82
C LEU A 95 -18.76 -19.22 37.85
N ASP A 96 -18.30 -17.98 37.91
CA ASP A 96 -17.21 -17.48 37.09
C ASP A 96 -15.91 -18.27 37.35
N VAL A 97 -15.52 -19.05 36.35
CA VAL A 97 -14.36 -19.96 36.40
C VAL A 97 -13.04 -19.18 36.42
N ASP A 98 -13.03 -17.95 35.91
CA ASP A 98 -11.81 -17.15 35.77
C ASP A 98 -11.42 -16.46 37.09
N LYS A 99 -12.34 -16.39 38.07
CA LYS A 99 -12.10 -15.80 39.39
C LYS A 99 -12.66 -16.67 40.53
N PRO A 100 -11.98 -17.77 40.90
CA PRO A 100 -12.44 -18.63 41.97
C PRO A 100 -12.43 -17.90 43.33
N LEU A 101 -13.52 -18.02 44.08
CA LEU A 101 -13.63 -17.53 45.45
C LEU A 101 -12.78 -18.39 46.40
N SER A 102 -12.29 -17.78 47.49
CA SER A 102 -11.59 -18.51 48.56
C SER A 102 -12.52 -19.56 49.19
N PRO A 103 -12.04 -20.77 49.52
CA PRO A 103 -12.88 -21.86 50.03
C PRO A 103 -13.65 -21.48 51.30
N GLU A 104 -13.06 -20.68 52.20
CA GLU A 104 -13.72 -20.20 53.42
C GLU A 104 -14.90 -19.27 53.10
N SER A 105 -14.73 -18.38 52.11
CA SER A 105 -15.79 -17.49 51.62
C SER A 105 -16.91 -18.27 50.95
N THR A 106 -16.59 -19.35 50.21
CA THR A 106 -17.62 -20.21 49.60
C THR A 106 -18.45 -20.93 50.66
N SER A 107 -17.83 -21.46 51.73
CA SER A 107 -18.57 -22.10 52.83
C SER A 107 -19.50 -21.14 53.57
N LEU A 108 -19.07 -19.89 53.77
CA LEU A 108 -19.88 -18.86 54.44
C LEU A 108 -21.07 -18.44 53.57
N LEU A 109 -20.84 -18.26 52.27
CA LEU A 109 -21.90 -17.94 51.30
C LEU A 109 -22.95 -19.04 51.21
N LEU A 110 -22.54 -20.32 51.14
CA LEU A 110 -23.47 -21.46 51.08
C LEU A 110 -24.25 -21.68 52.38
N ALA A 111 -23.73 -21.22 53.52
CA ALA A 111 -24.42 -21.29 54.82
C ALA A 111 -25.48 -20.17 55.02
N SER A 112 -25.54 -19.19 54.13
CA SER A 112 -26.42 -18.02 54.27
C SER A 112 -27.56 -18.04 53.23
N PRO A 113 -28.79 -17.63 53.58
CA PRO A 113 -29.86 -17.48 52.59
C PRO A 113 -29.52 -16.37 51.59
N PRO A 114 -29.85 -16.50 50.29
CA PRO A 114 -30.71 -17.52 49.67
C PRO A 114 -29.99 -18.81 49.23
N LEU A 115 -28.68 -18.94 49.45
CA LEU A 115 -27.87 -20.09 49.00
C LEU A 115 -28.02 -21.31 49.91
N SER A 116 -28.38 -21.12 51.18
CA SER A 116 -28.70 -22.21 52.11
C SER A 116 -29.88 -23.07 51.61
N ASP A 117 -30.83 -22.45 50.89
CA ASP A 117 -32.02 -23.11 50.38
C ASP A 117 -31.86 -23.54 48.91
N LEU A 118 -30.64 -23.53 48.37
CA LEU A 118 -30.34 -23.81 46.97
C LEU A 118 -30.94 -25.15 46.51
N GLU A 119 -30.88 -26.19 47.34
CA GLU A 119 -31.42 -27.52 47.02
C GLU A 119 -32.92 -27.49 46.71
N THR A 120 -33.68 -26.65 47.41
CA THR A 120 -35.13 -26.49 47.20
C THR A 120 -35.44 -25.66 45.94
N HIS A 121 -34.53 -24.77 45.54
CA HIS A 121 -34.66 -23.87 44.40
C HIS A 121 -34.05 -24.43 43.11
N LEU A 122 -33.18 -25.44 43.19
CA LEU A 122 -32.55 -26.13 42.06
C LEU A 122 -33.52 -26.62 40.98
N PRO A 123 -34.67 -27.27 41.27
CA PRO A 123 -35.57 -27.72 40.22
C PRO A 123 -36.17 -26.54 39.41
N HIS A 124 -36.41 -25.40 40.07
CA HIS A 124 -36.90 -24.19 39.41
C HIS A 124 -35.80 -23.54 38.55
N LEU A 125 -34.57 -23.47 39.05
CA LEU A 125 -33.42 -23.00 38.28
C LEU A 125 -33.12 -23.90 37.08
N ALA A 126 -33.23 -25.23 37.25
CA ALA A 126 -33.03 -26.19 36.18
C ALA A 126 -34.10 -26.03 35.08
N ALA A 127 -35.35 -25.78 35.45
CA ALA A 127 -36.42 -25.50 34.50
C ALA A 127 -36.17 -24.18 33.71
N LEU A 128 -35.71 -23.13 34.39
CA LEU A 128 -35.36 -21.84 33.79
C LEU A 128 -34.15 -21.94 32.84
N ALA A 129 -33.09 -22.62 33.27
CA ALA A 129 -31.91 -22.85 32.43
C ALA A 129 -32.26 -23.74 31.21
N SER A 130 -33.13 -24.74 31.40
CA SER A 130 -33.58 -25.58 30.30
C SER A 130 -34.41 -24.81 29.28
N SER A 131 -35.28 -23.91 29.73
CA SER A 131 -36.10 -23.08 28.82
C SER A 131 -35.25 -22.06 28.06
N SER A 132 -34.28 -21.42 28.72
CA SER A 132 -33.36 -20.48 28.05
C SER A 132 -32.44 -21.19 27.05
N LEU A 133 -31.89 -22.36 27.41
CA LEU A 133 -31.13 -23.20 26.48
C LEU A 133 -31.99 -23.64 25.29
N HIS A 134 -33.23 -24.07 25.53
CA HIS A 134 -34.15 -24.45 24.45
C HIS A 134 -34.48 -23.27 23.53
N ALA A 135 -34.73 -22.08 24.08
CA ALA A 135 -34.96 -20.86 23.31
C ALA A 135 -33.74 -20.49 22.46
N SER A 136 -32.52 -20.61 23.01
CA SER A 136 -31.28 -20.37 22.26
C SER A 136 -31.09 -21.38 21.13
N ALA A 137 -31.38 -22.66 21.37
CA ALA A 137 -31.33 -23.72 20.36
C ALA A 137 -32.35 -23.49 19.23
N LEU A 138 -33.57 -23.04 19.56
CA LEU A 138 -34.56 -22.63 18.57
C LEU A 138 -34.12 -21.40 17.77
N GLY A 139 -33.45 -20.44 18.42
CA GLY A 139 -32.85 -19.29 17.75
C GLY A 139 -31.82 -19.72 16.71
N LEU A 140 -30.91 -20.63 17.09
CA LEU A 140 -29.92 -21.21 16.17
C LEU A 140 -30.59 -22.01 15.04
N ALA A 141 -31.61 -22.81 15.35
CA ALA A 141 -32.37 -23.57 14.35
C ALA A 141 -33.04 -22.64 13.32
N ARG A 142 -33.58 -21.50 13.76
CA ARG A 142 -34.16 -20.48 12.87
C ARG A 142 -33.11 -19.83 11.97
N VAL A 143 -31.91 -19.54 12.49
CA VAL A 143 -30.80 -18.99 11.68
C VAL A 143 -30.33 -19.99 10.64
N CYS A 144 -30.21 -21.27 11.00
CA CYS A 144 -29.81 -22.33 10.07
C CYS A 144 -30.89 -22.67 9.04
N HIS A 145 -32.18 -22.52 9.39
CA HIS A 145 -33.31 -22.88 8.55
C HIS A 145 -34.33 -21.73 8.46
N PRO A 146 -33.98 -20.61 7.81
CA PRO A 146 -34.79 -19.39 7.82
C PRO A 146 -36.14 -19.56 7.11
N THR A 147 -36.26 -20.52 6.20
CA THR A 147 -37.47 -20.79 5.41
C THR A 147 -38.41 -21.79 6.08
N THR A 148 -38.01 -22.39 7.20
CA THR A 148 -38.81 -23.42 7.88
C THR A 148 -39.86 -22.78 8.78
N ASN A 149 -41.08 -23.31 8.75
CA ASN A 149 -42.18 -22.84 9.59
C ASN A 149 -41.81 -22.96 11.09
N PRO A 150 -42.09 -21.93 11.92
CA PRO A 150 -41.70 -21.89 13.32
C PRO A 150 -42.17 -23.09 14.14
N SER A 151 -43.31 -23.69 13.79
CA SER A 151 -43.87 -24.86 14.47
C SER A 151 -43.01 -26.13 14.34
N PHE A 152 -42.21 -26.25 13.27
CA PHE A 152 -41.36 -27.41 13.01
C PHE A 152 -39.88 -27.19 13.35
N LEU A 153 -39.48 -25.99 13.77
CA LEU A 153 -38.08 -25.66 14.06
C LEU A 153 -37.46 -26.55 15.15
N HIS A 154 -38.25 -27.00 16.13
CA HIS A 154 -37.78 -27.89 17.19
C HIS A 154 -37.23 -29.23 16.64
N ARG A 155 -37.73 -29.71 15.49
CA ARG A 155 -37.27 -30.95 14.86
C ARG A 155 -35.87 -30.84 14.28
N HIS A 156 -35.40 -29.61 14.03
CA HIS A 156 -34.07 -29.32 13.49
C HIS A 156 -33.01 -29.09 14.58
N ILE A 157 -33.38 -29.08 15.86
CA ILE A 157 -32.41 -28.94 16.95
C ILE A 157 -31.38 -30.09 16.96
N PRO A 158 -31.76 -31.38 16.80
CA PRO A 158 -30.80 -32.48 16.77
C PRO A 158 -29.86 -32.45 15.55
N SER A 159 -30.27 -31.83 14.44
CA SER A 159 -29.45 -31.73 13.22
C SER A 159 -28.48 -30.55 13.23
N LEU A 160 -28.58 -29.64 14.21
CA LEU A 160 -27.70 -28.46 14.31
C LEU A 160 -26.19 -28.79 14.27
N PRO A 161 -25.69 -29.84 14.96
CA PRO A 161 -24.27 -30.18 14.91
C PRO A 161 -23.82 -30.58 13.49
N GLU A 162 -24.65 -31.36 12.79
CA GLU A 162 -24.37 -31.77 11.42
C GLU A 162 -24.38 -30.56 10.48
N SER A 163 -25.40 -29.71 10.57
CA SER A 163 -25.48 -28.44 9.82
C SER A 163 -24.27 -27.52 10.09
N TYR A 164 -23.78 -27.47 11.33
CA TYR A 164 -22.59 -26.69 11.68
C TYR A 164 -21.33 -27.27 11.03
N THR A 165 -21.14 -28.59 11.08
CA THR A 165 -19.98 -29.24 10.46
C THR A 165 -19.99 -29.11 8.93
N SER A 166 -21.16 -29.23 8.29
CA SER A 166 -21.30 -29.04 6.84
C SER A 166 -21.05 -27.58 6.44
N LEU A 167 -21.56 -26.62 7.21
CA LEU A 167 -21.29 -25.19 6.95
C LEU A 167 -19.81 -24.86 7.12
N ARG A 168 -19.15 -25.39 8.15
CA ARG A 168 -17.72 -25.18 8.40
C ARG A 168 -16.85 -25.80 7.30
N THR A 169 -17.19 -26.99 6.83
CA THR A 169 -16.48 -27.65 5.72
C THR A 169 -16.71 -26.90 4.41
N ASN A 170 -17.95 -26.53 4.10
CA ASN A 170 -18.28 -25.72 2.91
C ASN A 170 -17.53 -24.39 2.91
N LEU A 171 -17.49 -23.67 4.04
CA LEU A 171 -16.74 -22.42 4.17
C LEU A 171 -15.25 -22.65 3.91
N ALA A 172 -14.64 -23.67 4.52
CA ALA A 172 -13.25 -24.00 4.30
C ALA A 172 -12.97 -24.36 2.82
N THR A 173 -13.86 -25.10 2.16
CA THR A 173 -13.73 -25.39 0.73
C THR A 173 -13.87 -24.14 -0.13
N ALA A 174 -14.84 -23.27 0.15
CA ALA A 174 -15.06 -22.03 -0.59
C ALA A 174 -13.85 -21.08 -0.46
N GLN A 175 -13.23 -21.01 0.72
CA GLN A 175 -12.00 -20.26 0.93
C GLN A 175 -10.85 -20.83 0.07
N ARG A 176 -10.67 -22.15 0.04
CA ARG A 176 -9.63 -22.79 -0.78
C ARG A 176 -9.88 -22.62 -2.28
N THR A 177 -11.12 -22.71 -2.73
CA THR A 177 -11.44 -22.50 -4.15
C THR A 177 -11.23 -21.06 -4.58
N LEU A 178 -11.56 -20.10 -3.70
CA LEU A 178 -11.30 -18.68 -3.92
C LEU A 178 -9.79 -18.36 -3.97
N THR A 179 -8.98 -18.92 -3.07
CA THR A 179 -7.53 -18.71 -3.13
C THR A 179 -6.94 -19.33 -4.38
N ALA A 180 -7.35 -20.54 -4.74
CA ALA A 180 -6.91 -21.20 -5.97
C ALA A 180 -7.32 -20.42 -7.23
N SER A 181 -8.54 -19.87 -7.30
CA SER A 181 -8.98 -19.05 -8.43
C SER A 181 -8.18 -17.75 -8.54
N ARG A 182 -7.92 -17.08 -7.42
CA ARG A 182 -7.05 -15.88 -7.38
C ARG A 182 -5.65 -16.19 -7.90
N MET A 183 -5.03 -17.29 -7.47
CA MET A 183 -3.72 -17.69 -7.96
C MET A 183 -3.71 -17.95 -9.48
N ARG A 184 -4.73 -18.64 -10.00
CA ARG A 184 -4.86 -18.86 -11.46
C ARG A 184 -5.01 -17.56 -12.24
N ILE A 185 -5.79 -16.60 -11.73
CA ILE A 185 -5.98 -15.29 -12.36
C ILE A 185 -4.66 -14.51 -12.38
N LEU A 186 -3.92 -14.49 -11.26
CA LEU A 186 -2.61 -13.82 -11.20
C LEU A 186 -1.62 -14.44 -12.18
N ALA A 187 -1.58 -15.77 -12.29
CA ALA A 187 -0.75 -16.45 -13.29
C ALA A 187 -1.15 -16.09 -14.73
N ALA A 188 -2.45 -16.02 -15.03
CA ALA A 188 -2.93 -15.62 -16.35
C ALA A 188 -2.60 -14.15 -16.68
N LEU A 189 -2.75 -13.24 -15.70
CA LEU A 189 -2.37 -11.83 -15.85
C LEU A 189 -0.88 -11.66 -16.12
N ASN A 190 -0.03 -12.40 -15.40
CA ASN A 190 1.42 -12.37 -15.65
C ASN A 190 1.77 -12.84 -17.07
N ARG A 191 1.10 -13.91 -17.56
CA ARG A 191 1.29 -14.37 -18.95
C ARG A 191 0.85 -13.32 -19.96
N LEU A 192 -0.30 -12.70 -19.75
CA LEU A 192 -0.82 -11.63 -20.61
C LEU A 192 0.12 -10.43 -20.62
N LEU A 193 0.62 -10.00 -19.46
CA LEU A 193 1.60 -8.91 -19.35
C LEU A 193 2.90 -9.27 -20.08
N GLY A 194 3.37 -10.52 -19.99
CA GLY A 194 4.48 -11.04 -20.78
C GLY A 194 4.24 -10.97 -22.29
N CYS A 195 3.02 -11.26 -22.76
CA CYS A 195 2.68 -11.14 -24.18
C CYS A 195 2.67 -9.66 -24.63
N TYR A 196 2.16 -8.74 -23.80
CA TYR A 196 2.16 -7.31 -24.08
C TYR A 196 3.57 -6.72 -24.12
N THR A 197 4.46 -7.12 -23.20
CA THR A 197 5.84 -6.64 -23.23
C THR A 197 6.55 -7.14 -24.47
N GLN A 198 6.35 -8.39 -24.88
CA GLN A 198 6.88 -8.93 -26.13
C GLN A 198 6.37 -8.16 -27.35
N SER A 199 5.07 -7.89 -27.45
CA SER A 199 4.49 -7.16 -28.59
C SER A 199 5.01 -5.72 -28.66
N LEU A 200 5.14 -5.03 -27.53
CA LEU A 200 5.76 -3.69 -27.46
C LEU A 200 7.22 -3.72 -27.88
N VAL A 201 8.00 -4.70 -27.43
CA VAL A 201 9.40 -4.86 -27.84
C VAL A 201 9.50 -5.06 -29.35
N HIS A 202 8.63 -5.89 -29.94
CA HIS A 202 8.59 -6.08 -31.40
C HIS A 202 8.22 -4.79 -32.14
N LEU A 203 7.25 -4.02 -31.62
CA LEU A 203 6.84 -2.75 -32.20
C LEU A 203 7.98 -1.73 -32.17
N VAL A 204 8.63 -1.55 -31.01
CA VAL A 204 9.80 -0.65 -30.86
C VAL A 204 10.91 -1.06 -31.82
N ARG A 205 11.28 -2.35 -31.88
CA ARG A 205 12.29 -2.83 -32.83
C ARG A 205 11.91 -2.55 -34.29
N SER A 206 10.63 -2.67 -34.63
CA SER A 206 10.16 -2.36 -36.00
C SER A 206 10.25 -0.86 -36.33
N LEU A 207 9.97 0.01 -35.34
CA LEU A 207 10.11 1.46 -35.49
C LEU A 207 11.58 1.87 -35.58
N GLU A 208 12.44 1.30 -34.74
CA GLU A 208 13.89 1.51 -34.80
C GLU A 208 14.48 1.03 -36.13
N ALA A 209 14.03 -0.12 -36.65
CA ALA A 209 14.47 -0.61 -37.95
C ALA A 209 14.08 0.33 -39.10
N LYS A 210 12.88 0.92 -39.07
CA LYS A 210 12.40 1.84 -40.11
C LYS A 210 12.98 3.24 -40.02
N HIS A 211 13.05 3.79 -38.81
CA HIS A 211 13.35 5.21 -38.60
C HIS A 211 14.72 5.46 -37.98
N GLY A 212 15.34 4.46 -37.35
CA GLY A 212 16.62 4.61 -36.66
C GLY A 212 17.77 4.98 -37.59
N VAL A 213 17.83 4.40 -38.79
CA VAL A 213 18.87 4.73 -39.79
C VAL A 213 18.68 6.16 -40.31
N VAL A 214 17.44 6.56 -40.58
CA VAL A 214 17.12 7.92 -41.06
C VAL A 214 17.46 8.95 -39.99
N ALA A 215 17.06 8.74 -38.74
CA ALA A 215 17.36 9.63 -37.62
C ALA A 215 18.87 9.81 -37.43
N ARG A 216 19.64 8.72 -37.38
CA ARG A 216 21.11 8.77 -37.27
C ARG A 216 21.76 9.47 -38.46
N SER A 217 21.24 9.25 -39.67
CA SER A 217 21.77 9.90 -40.88
C SER A 217 21.52 11.42 -40.89
N LEU A 218 20.37 11.87 -40.38
CA LEU A 218 20.04 13.29 -40.26
C LEU A 218 20.89 13.97 -39.19
N GLU A 219 21.10 13.31 -38.06
CA GLU A 219 21.98 13.79 -36.99
C GLU A 219 23.42 13.95 -37.48
N LEU A 220 23.97 12.95 -38.18
CA LEU A 220 25.30 13.03 -38.79
C LEU A 220 25.38 14.17 -39.82
N ARG A 221 24.38 14.33 -40.70
CA ARG A 221 24.36 15.44 -41.67
C ARG A 221 24.28 16.80 -40.98
N ALA A 222 23.47 16.95 -39.94
CA ALA A 222 23.39 18.19 -39.17
C ALA A 222 24.73 18.51 -38.51
N SER A 223 25.42 17.50 -37.96
CA SER A 223 26.75 17.69 -37.37
C SER A 223 27.82 18.10 -38.40
N ASP A 224 27.80 17.51 -39.60
CA ASP A 224 28.72 17.84 -40.70
C ASP A 224 28.48 19.27 -41.23
N VAL A 225 27.21 19.67 -41.40
CA VAL A 225 26.86 21.04 -41.79
C VAL A 225 27.29 22.04 -40.71
N CYS A 226 27.10 21.73 -39.43
CA CYS A 226 27.52 22.59 -38.33
C CYS A 226 29.04 22.78 -38.30
N LEU A 227 29.82 21.70 -38.46
CA LEU A 227 31.28 21.76 -38.54
C LEU A 227 31.75 22.58 -39.74
N ARG A 228 31.11 22.43 -40.90
CA ARG A 228 31.42 23.25 -42.07
C ARG A 228 31.15 24.72 -41.84
N ALA A 229 30.01 25.07 -41.22
CA ALA A 229 29.68 26.44 -40.88
C ALA A 229 30.70 27.05 -39.90
N GLN A 230 31.07 26.32 -38.86
CA GLN A 230 32.13 26.76 -37.92
C GLN A 230 33.47 26.98 -38.62
N ARG A 231 33.84 26.09 -39.55
CA ARG A 231 35.06 26.25 -40.33
C ARG A 231 34.99 27.48 -41.22
N THR A 232 33.88 27.72 -41.90
CA THR A 232 33.72 28.91 -42.75
C THR A 232 33.71 30.18 -41.93
N ASP A 233 33.16 30.17 -40.71
CA ASP A 233 33.20 31.33 -39.80
C ASP A 233 34.64 31.65 -39.39
N VAL A 234 35.43 30.64 -39.07
CA VAL A 234 36.86 30.81 -38.76
C VAL A 234 37.62 31.32 -39.98
N GLU A 235 37.43 30.71 -41.16
CA GLU A 235 38.07 31.15 -42.41
C GLU A 235 37.70 32.60 -42.77
N ALA A 236 36.44 32.98 -42.61
CA ALA A 236 35.97 34.36 -42.79
C ALA A 236 36.61 35.31 -41.77
N SER A 237 36.72 34.90 -40.51
CA SER A 237 37.36 35.72 -39.46
C SER A 237 38.85 35.97 -39.75
N ILE A 238 39.55 34.96 -40.28
CA ILE A 238 40.95 35.07 -40.70
C ILE A 238 41.06 36.01 -41.90
N ALA A 239 40.23 35.82 -42.93
CA ALA A 239 40.21 36.67 -44.11
C ALA A 239 39.95 38.15 -43.76
N VAL A 240 39.03 38.42 -42.82
CA VAL A 240 38.80 39.78 -42.32
C VAL A 240 40.03 40.33 -41.60
N GLN A 241 40.70 39.54 -40.77
CA GLN A 241 41.93 39.97 -40.08
C GLN A 241 43.05 40.27 -41.08
N ASP A 242 43.22 39.45 -42.11
CA ASP A 242 44.23 39.64 -43.14
C ASP A 242 43.95 40.89 -43.97
N LEU A 243 42.72 41.09 -44.45
CA LEU A 243 42.33 42.33 -45.14
C LEU A 243 42.49 43.56 -44.25
N THR A 244 42.19 43.45 -42.95
CA THR A 244 42.39 44.55 -42.00
C THR A 244 43.88 44.88 -41.87
N ARG A 245 44.77 43.87 -41.83
CA ARG A 245 46.22 44.06 -41.80
C ARG A 245 46.76 44.69 -43.08
N GLU A 246 46.20 44.32 -44.23
CA GLU A 246 46.58 44.89 -45.54
C GLU A 246 46.13 46.35 -45.69
N LEU A 247 44.87 46.66 -45.32
CA LEU A 247 44.33 48.02 -45.43
C LEU A 247 44.93 48.97 -44.38
N TYR A 248 45.14 48.50 -43.15
CA TYR A 248 45.72 49.26 -42.05
C TYR A 248 47.17 48.84 -41.79
N THR A 249 48.03 49.11 -42.77
CA THR A 249 49.47 48.97 -42.56
C THR A 249 49.93 49.85 -41.39
N PRO A 250 50.97 49.45 -40.64
CA PRO A 250 51.46 50.25 -39.51
C PRO A 250 51.88 51.66 -39.95
N GLN A 251 52.33 51.82 -41.19
CA GLN A 251 52.65 53.11 -41.79
C GLN A 251 51.39 53.95 -42.04
N ALA A 252 50.32 53.34 -42.59
CA ALA A 252 49.04 54.03 -42.78
C ALA A 252 48.40 54.43 -41.44
N LEU A 253 48.46 53.56 -40.43
CA LEU A 253 48.00 53.88 -39.06
C LEU A 253 48.81 55.02 -38.44
N ALA A 254 50.15 55.01 -38.56
CA ALA A 254 50.99 56.10 -38.07
C ALA A 254 50.70 57.41 -38.81
N ALA A 255 50.50 57.37 -40.13
CA ALA A 255 50.13 58.54 -40.92
C ALA A 255 48.75 59.09 -40.52
N LEU A 256 47.75 58.23 -40.31
CA LEU A 256 46.43 58.63 -39.83
C LEU A 256 46.48 59.22 -38.42
N GLN A 257 47.28 58.65 -37.51
CA GLN A 257 47.50 59.20 -36.17
C GLN A 257 48.15 60.58 -36.23
N ASN A 258 49.20 60.74 -37.05
CA ASN A 258 49.88 62.02 -37.24
C ASN A 258 48.95 63.08 -37.86
N TYR A 259 48.13 62.70 -38.83
CA TYR A 259 47.11 63.57 -39.42
C TYR A 259 46.06 63.97 -38.39
N ALA A 260 45.59 63.04 -37.56
CA ALA A 260 44.66 63.34 -36.46
C ALA A 260 45.27 64.29 -35.42
N HIS A 261 46.55 64.13 -35.08
CA HIS A 261 47.27 65.08 -34.21
C HIS A 261 47.39 66.47 -34.86
N CYS A 262 47.79 66.54 -36.12
CA CYS A 262 47.86 67.81 -36.87
C CYS A 262 46.49 68.50 -36.94
N LEU A 263 45.40 67.77 -37.21
CA LEU A 263 44.05 68.33 -37.20
C LEU A 263 43.63 68.87 -35.83
N LYS A 264 43.99 68.17 -34.74
CA LYS A 264 43.75 68.67 -33.37
C LYS A 264 44.52 69.96 -33.11
N ASP A 265 45.78 70.03 -33.50
CA ASP A 265 46.62 71.22 -33.32
C ASP A 265 46.13 72.40 -34.16
N VAL A 266 45.76 72.17 -35.43
CA VAL A 266 45.17 73.19 -36.30
C VAL A 266 43.85 73.68 -35.72
N ARG A 267 42.99 72.77 -35.21
CA ARG A 267 41.75 73.16 -34.55
C ARG A 267 42.02 74.03 -33.32
N LEU A 268 42.97 73.65 -32.46
CA LEU A 268 43.37 74.45 -31.29
C LEU A 268 43.87 75.84 -31.70
N ARG A 269 44.77 75.92 -32.68
CA ARG A 269 45.26 77.20 -33.21
C ARG A 269 44.17 78.06 -33.82
N MET A 270 43.22 77.46 -34.54
CA MET A 270 42.07 78.20 -35.06
C MET A 270 41.17 78.69 -33.94
N THR A 271 40.92 77.89 -32.90
CA THR A 271 40.15 78.35 -31.73
C THR A 271 40.87 79.47 -30.98
N ASP A 272 42.19 79.41 -30.86
CA ASP A 272 42.99 80.45 -30.21
C ASP A 272 43.09 81.70 -31.08
N ARG A 273 43.18 81.58 -32.41
CA ARG A 273 43.14 82.72 -33.33
C ARG A 273 41.76 83.38 -33.37
N VAL A 274 40.69 82.60 -33.32
CA VAL A 274 39.33 83.14 -33.15
C VAL A 274 39.20 83.86 -31.81
N ARG A 275 39.81 83.33 -30.73
CA ARG A 275 39.83 83.99 -29.42
C ARG A 275 40.65 85.29 -29.44
N GLY A 276 41.81 85.29 -30.08
CA GLY A 276 42.66 86.46 -30.28
C GLY A 276 41.96 87.54 -31.12
N LEU A 277 41.38 87.19 -32.27
CA LEU A 277 40.60 88.12 -33.09
C LEU A 277 39.38 88.68 -32.35
N ARG A 278 38.72 87.88 -31.51
CA ARG A 278 37.64 88.37 -30.64
C ARG A 278 38.15 89.33 -29.56
N ALA A 279 39.35 89.12 -29.03
CA ALA A 279 39.98 90.05 -28.09
C ALA A 279 40.41 91.35 -28.80
N GLU A 280 41.04 91.26 -29.98
CA GLU A 280 41.40 92.42 -30.82
C GLU A 280 40.16 93.23 -31.25
N LEU A 281 39.06 92.57 -31.65
CA LEU A 281 37.77 93.23 -31.91
C LEU A 281 37.19 93.91 -30.67
N GLY A 282 37.47 93.39 -29.47
CA GLY A 282 37.09 94.01 -28.19
C GLY A 282 37.99 95.18 -27.80
N GLU A 283 39.27 95.20 -28.21
CA GLU A 283 40.21 96.31 -27.96
C GLU A 283 40.05 97.45 -28.99
N HIS A 284 39.49 97.17 -30.17
CA HIS A 284 39.30 98.12 -31.26
C HIS A 284 37.94 98.84 -31.29
N ASP A 285 37.08 98.68 -30.27
CA ASP A 285 35.74 99.27 -30.12
C ASP A 285 35.29 100.25 -31.25
N VAL A 286 34.63 99.68 -32.28
CA VAL A 286 33.83 100.43 -33.27
C VAL A 286 32.42 99.87 -33.23
N GLY A 287 31.48 100.69 -32.74
CA GLY A 287 30.06 100.39 -32.78
C GLY A 287 29.55 100.19 -34.20
N VAL A 288 28.74 99.15 -34.39
CA VAL A 288 27.73 99.10 -35.44
C VAL A 288 26.44 98.59 -34.83
N ALA A 289 25.44 99.47 -34.90
CA ALA A 289 24.06 99.24 -34.55
C ALA A 289 23.39 98.21 -35.49
N GLY A 290 22.38 97.53 -34.96
CA GLY A 290 21.20 97.13 -35.74
C GLY A 290 21.05 95.64 -36.04
N GLN A 291 19.85 95.15 -35.68
CA GLN A 291 19.16 93.93 -36.12
C GLN A 291 19.69 92.63 -35.49
N GLU A 292 19.10 92.12 -34.40
CA GLU A 292 17.73 91.56 -34.29
C GLU A 292 17.27 90.81 -35.54
N GLU A 293 17.40 89.48 -35.51
CA GLU A 293 16.35 88.50 -35.84
C GLU A 293 16.88 87.09 -35.47
N LYS A 294 16.37 86.52 -34.38
CA LYS A 294 15.41 85.40 -34.37
C LYS A 294 15.91 84.14 -35.09
N GLU A 295 16.15 83.08 -34.32
CA GLU A 295 15.59 81.77 -34.64
C GLU A 295 15.50 80.86 -33.41
N LYS A 296 14.26 80.45 -33.13
CA LYS A 296 13.90 79.22 -32.43
C LYS A 296 13.81 78.14 -33.49
N THR A 297 14.52 77.02 -33.34
CA THR A 297 14.01 75.62 -33.38
C THR A 297 15.17 74.64 -33.27
#